data_AF-A0A645HPL4-F1
#
_entry.id   AF-A0A645HPL4-F1
#
_cell.length_a   1.000
_cell.length_b   1.000
_cell.length_c   1.000
_cell.angle_alpha   90.00
_cell.angle_beta   90.00
_cell.angle_gamma   90.00
#
_symmetry.space_group_name_H-M   'P 1'
#
loop_
_entity.id
_entity.type
_entity.pdbx_description
1 polymer ?
#
loop_
_entity_poly.entity_id
_entity_poly.type
_entity_poly.pdbx_seq_one_letter_code
_entity_poly.pdbx_strand_id
1 'polypeptide(L)' 'MNEKKLKARDFITIGIFTAILWVVQMVIMYLGFLSPFVVAGYAVLIPIVTGIPMMLYYARIEKFGMLTITSVIVAPSMD' A
#
# COMPACT_ATOMS: atom_id res chain seq x y z
N MET A 1 -2.63 31.35 -2.89
CA MET A 1 -2.16 30.35 -3.88
C MET A 1 -0.86 29.69 -3.39
N ASN A 2 -0.91 28.66 -2.51
CA ASN A 2 0.18 27.69 -2.26
C ASN A 2 -0.10 26.65 -1.14
N GLU A 3 -1.23 25.95 -1.17
CA GLU A 3 -1.44 24.77 -0.28
C GLU A 3 -0.72 23.50 -0.81
N LYS A 4 0.29 23.63 -1.69
CA LYS A 4 1.00 22.50 -2.31
C LYS A 4 2.12 21.90 -1.45
N LYS A 5 2.47 22.52 -0.33
CA LYS A 5 3.50 21.98 0.57
C LYS A 5 2.94 20.81 1.38
N LEU A 6 3.70 19.71 1.42
CA LEU A 6 3.44 18.59 2.32
C LEU A 6 3.60 19.07 3.77
N LYS A 7 2.60 18.78 4.60
CA LYS A 7 2.61 19.06 6.04
C LYS A 7 3.04 17.79 6.77
N ALA A 8 3.56 17.92 8.00
CA ALA A 8 3.95 16.76 8.82
C ALA A 8 2.83 15.70 8.95
N ARG A 9 1.57 16.14 9.00
CA ARG A 9 0.38 15.29 9.02
C ARG A 9 0.29 14.38 7.79
N ASP A 10 0.65 14.89 6.62
CA ASP A 10 0.59 14.14 5.36
C ASP A 10 1.59 12.97 5.39
N PHE A 11 2.79 13.19 5.96
CA PHE A 11 3.78 12.13 6.18
C PHE A 11 3.31 11.06 7.16
N ILE A 12 2.59 11.44 8.22
CA ILE A 12 1.98 10.48 9.16
C ILE A 12 0.94 9.61 8.43
N THR A 13 0.07 10.23 7.62
CA THR A 13 -0.91 9.48 6.82
C THR A 13 -0.24 8.52 5.84
N ILE A 14 0.77 8.98 5.10
CA ILE A 14 1.57 8.12 4.20
C ILE A 14 2.10 6.91 4.96
N GLY A 15 2.75 7.14 6.11
CA GLY A 15 3.37 6.08 6.92
C GLY A 15 2.38 5.05 7.46
N ILE A 16 1.21 5.49 7.92
CA ILE A 16 0.17 4.57 8.41
C ILE A 16 -0.35 3.68 7.28
N PHE A 17 -0.63 4.27 6.11
CA PHE A 17 -1.17 3.51 4.98
C PHE A 17 -0.13 2.56 4.38
N THR A 18 1.14 2.96 4.29
CA THR A 18 2.21 2.03 3.88
C THR A 18 2.40 0.91 4.88
N ALA A 19 2.37 1.18 6.19
CA ALA A 19 2.43 0.12 7.20
C ALA A 19 1.27 -0.88 7.08
N ILE A 20 0.04 -0.40 6.86
CA ILE A 20 -1.12 -1.27 6.65
C ILE A 20 -0.95 -2.13 5.40
N LEU A 21 -0.56 -1.52 4.27
CA LEU A 21 -0.30 -2.25 3.01
C LEU A 21 0.72 -3.38 3.22
N TRP A 22 1.81 -3.09 3.93
CA TRP A 22 2.86 -4.06 4.25
C TRP A 22 2.37 -5.20 5.13
N VAL A 23 1.65 -4.90 6.21
CA VAL A 23 1.12 -5.92 7.12
C VAL A 23 0.14 -6.84 6.39
N VAL A 24 -0.76 -6.27 5.59
CA VAL A 24 -1.73 -7.03 4.81
C VAL A 24 -1.03 -7.94 3.80
N GLN A 25 -0.02 -7.43 3.09
CA GLN A 25 0.72 -8.22 2.11
C GLN A 25 1.53 -9.34 2.77
N MET A 26 2.15 -9.08 3.92
CA MET A 26 2.86 -10.11 4.69
C MET A 26 1.95 -11.27 5.09
N VAL A 27 0.74 -10.99 5.57
CA VAL A 27 -0.22 -12.05 5.95
C VAL A 27 -0.52 -12.95 4.75
N ILE A 28 -0.72 -12.38 3.56
CA ILE A 28 -0.96 -13.17 2.33
C ILE A 28 0.27 -13.97 1.94
N MET A 29 1.46 -13.37 2.02
CA MET A 29 2.70 -14.08 1.70
C MET A 29 2.92 -15.30 2.59
N TYR A 30 2.59 -15.19 3.89
CA TYR A 30 2.66 -16.33 4.81
C TYR A 30 1.58 -17.39 4.53
N LEU A 31 0.41 -17.02 4.01
CA LEU A 31 -0.64 -17.95 3.61
C LEU A 31 -0.21 -18.89 2.46
N GLY A 32 0.67 -18.48 1.56
CA GLY A 32 1.17 -19.34 0.49
C GLY A 32 2.13 -20.45 0.93
N PHE A 33 2.68 -20.37 2.15
CA PHE A 33 3.41 -21.52 2.72
C PHE A 33 2.50 -22.72 2.99
N LEU A 34 1.18 -22.50 3.08
CA LEU A 34 0.22 -23.56 3.37
C LEU A 34 -0.02 -24.47 2.16
N SER A 35 0.04 -23.93 0.93
CA SER A 35 -0.21 -24.70 -0.28
C SER A 35 0.29 -24.01 -1.55
N PRO A 36 0.88 -24.75 -2.52
CA PRO A 36 1.28 -24.22 -3.82
C PRO A 36 0.12 -23.61 -4.64
N PHE A 37 -1.12 -24.06 -4.42
CA PHE A 37 -2.30 -23.52 -5.09
C PHE A 37 -2.58 -22.06 -4.71
N VAL A 38 -2.27 -21.67 -3.47
CA VAL A 38 -2.44 -20.30 -2.99
C VAL A 38 -1.43 -19.37 -3.66
N VAL A 39 -0.19 -19.85 -3.85
CA VAL A 39 0.87 -19.12 -4.56
C VAL A 39 0.49 -18.89 -6.02
N ALA A 40 -0.10 -19.88 -6.70
CA ALA A 40 -0.63 -19.69 -8.06
C ALA A 40 -1.75 -18.64 -8.11
N GLY A 41 -2.52 -18.50 -7.03
CA GLY A 41 -3.58 -17.48 -6.89
C GLY A 41 -3.09 -16.08 -6.50
N TYR A 42 -1.80 -15.88 -6.18
CA TYR A 42 -1.27 -14.59 -5.74
C TYR A 42 -1.46 -13.46 -6.74
N ALA A 43 -1.39 -13.76 -8.03
CA ALA A 43 -1.64 -12.80 -9.11
C ALA A 43 -3.03 -12.14 -9.00
N VAL A 44 -3.98 -12.77 -8.32
CA VAL A 44 -5.34 -12.28 -8.10
C VAL A 44 -5.58 -11.89 -6.64
N LEU A 45 -5.13 -12.71 -5.69
CA LEU A 45 -5.33 -12.49 -4.25
C LEU A 45 -4.63 -11.23 -3.75
N ILE A 46 -3.36 -11.01 -4.12
CA ILE A 46 -2.58 -9.86 -3.66
C ILE A 46 -3.24 -8.54 -4.09
N PRO A 47 -3.59 -8.29 -5.37
CA PRO A 47 -4.21 -7.03 -5.77
C PRO A 47 -5.61 -6.82 -5.19
N ILE A 48 -6.40 -7.88 -4.96
CA ILE A 48 -7.72 -7.74 -4.32
C ILE A 48 -7.57 -7.23 -2.89
N VAL A 49 -6.69 -7.86 -2.10
CA VAL A 49 -6.61 -7.53 -0.68
C VAL A 49 -5.81 -6.26 -0.45
N THR A 50 -4.71 -6.03 -1.19
CA THR A 50 -3.96 -4.75 -1.11
C THR A 50 -4.72 -3.59 -1.75
N GLY A 51 -5.63 -3.87 -2.69
CA GLY A 51 -6.52 -2.88 -3.30
C GLY A 51 -7.44 -2.19 -2.30
N ILE A 52 -7.90 -2.89 -1.26
CA ILE A 52 -8.79 -2.30 -0.24
C ILE A 52 -8.08 -1.19 0.57
N PRO A 53 -6.93 -1.43 1.23
CA PRO A 53 -6.17 -0.36 1.87
C PRO A 53 -5.76 0.75 0.89
N MET A 54 -5.46 0.40 -0.36
CA MET A 54 -5.04 1.39 -1.35
C MET A 54 -6.18 2.32 -1.77
N MET A 55 -7.41 1.80 -1.90
CA MET A 55 -8.62 2.61 -2.09
C MET A 55 -8.89 3.52 -0.89
N LEU A 56 -8.72 3.02 0.33
CA LEU A 56 -8.82 3.83 1.55
C LEU A 56 -7.74 4.92 1.58
N TYR A 57 -6.54 4.64 1.08
CA TYR A 57 -5.48 5.62 0.96
C TYR A 57 -5.83 6.70 -0.07
N TYR A 58 -6.30 6.32 -1.26
CA TYR A 58 -6.72 7.27 -2.28
C TYR A 58 -7.83 8.22 -1.82
N ALA A 59 -8.78 7.74 -0.99
CA ALA A 59 -9.80 8.60 -0.39
C ALA A 59 -9.24 9.64 0.60
N ARG A 60 -7.98 9.50 1.04
CA ARG A 60 -7.28 10.39 1.99
C ARG A 60 -6.18 11.23 1.35
N ILE A 61 -5.82 10.97 0.08
CA ILE A 61 -4.78 11.74 -0.61
C ILE A 61 -5.37 13.07 -1.07
N GLU A 62 -4.81 14.16 -0.54
CA GLU A 62 -5.17 15.53 -0.95
C GLU A 62 -4.12 16.15 -1.89
N LYS A 63 -2.94 15.55 -1.99
CA LYS A 63 -1.77 16.12 -2.67
C LYS A 63 -1.01 15.07 -3.47
N PHE A 64 -0.60 15.42 -4.69
CA PHE A 64 0.20 14.56 -5.57
C PHE A 64 1.49 14.05 -4.91
N GLY A 65 2.13 14.88 -4.07
CA GLY A 65 3.34 14.50 -3.34
C GLY A 65 3.17 13.29 -2.43
N MET A 66 1.97 13.08 -1.87
CA MET A 66 1.68 11.92 -1.03
C MET A 66 1.68 10.63 -1.84
N LEU A 67 1.12 10.67 -3.06
CA LEU A 67 1.10 9.54 -3.98
C LEU A 67 2.51 9.14 -4.41
N THR A 68 3.34 10.11 -4.79
CA THR A 68 4.72 9.86 -5.23
C THR A 68 5.60 9.29 -4.13
N ILE A 69 5.41 9.72 -2.87
CA ILE A 69 6.19 9.17 -1.75
C ILE A 69 5.77 7.73 -1.48
N THR A 70 4.46 7.45 -1.42
CA THR A 70 3.97 6.08 -1.24
C THR A 70 4.44 5.15 -2.35
N SER A 71 4.41 5.59 -3.62
CA SER A 71 4.91 4.76 -4.73
C SER A 71 6.41 4.47 -4.61
N VAL A 72 7.22 5.43 -4.18
CA VAL A 72 8.66 5.20 -3.96
C VAL A 72 8.92 4.24 -2.80
N ILE A 73 8.09 4.28 -1.74
CA ILE A 73 8.20 3.38 -0.58
C ILE A 73 7.75 1.95 -0.94
N VAL A 74 6.69 1.80 -1.74
CA VAL A 74 6.07 0.50 -2.05
C VAL A 74 6.71 -0.17 -3.27
N ALA A 75 7.22 0.57 -4.25
CA ALA A 75 7.81 -0.02 -5.46
C ALA A 75 8.90 -1.09 -5.21
N PRO A 76 9.86 -0.90 -4.28
CA PRO A 76 10.89 -1.91 -3.98
C PRO A 76 10.34 -3.18 -3.29
N SER A 77 9.07 -3.21 -2.92
CA SER A 77 8.44 -4.34 -2.22
C SER A 77 7.54 -5.18 -3.11
N MET A 78 7.44 -4.84 -4.40
CA MET A 78 6.64 -5.56 -5.40
C MET A 78 7.45 -6.62 -6.18
N ASP A 79 8.68 -6.87 -5.75
CA ASP A 79 9.59 -7.89 -6.31
C ASP A 79 9.36 -9.29 -5.69
#